data_AF-A0A2G6GKL0-F1
#
_entry.id   AF-A0A2G6GKL0-F1
#
_cell.length_a   1.000
_cell.length_b   1.000
_cell.length_c   1.000
_cell.angle_alpha   90.00
_cell.angle_beta   90.00
_cell.angle_gamma   90.00
#
_symmetry.space_group_name_H-M   'P 1'
#
loop_
_entity.id
_entity.type
_entity.pdbx_description
1 polymer ?
#
loop_
_entity_poly.entity_id
_entity_poly.type
_entity_poly.pdbx_seq_one_letter_code
_entity_poly.pdbx_strand_id
1 'polypeptide(L)' 'MLQWTRQYWGIENGLHYRRDVTLREDATRISQPALAKTMSAVNNFVVGLTQKLGYSNLAAARRLFDAKIVAQLS' A
#
# COMPACT_ATOMS: atom_id res chain seq x y z
N MET A 1 -18.98 -10.81 -18.72
CA MET A 1 -18.59 -11.20 -17.35
C MET A 1 -17.08 -11.35 -17.17
N LEU A 2 -16.37 -12.15 -17.99
CA LEU A 2 -14.94 -12.46 -17.79
C LEU A 2 -14.00 -11.23 -17.79
N GLN A 3 -14.29 -10.20 -18.59
CA GLN A 3 -13.44 -8.99 -18.63
C GLN A 3 -13.44 -8.23 -17.29
N TRP A 4 -14.60 -8.13 -16.64
CA TRP A 4 -14.79 -7.40 -15.40
C TRP A 4 -14.05 -8.09 -14.26
N THR A 5 -14.14 -9.42 -14.20
CA THR A 5 -13.42 -10.24 -13.23
C THR A 5 -11.90 -10.07 -13.38
N ARG A 6 -11.38 -10.11 -14.62
CA ARG A 6 -9.94 -9.93 -14.87
C ARG A 6 -9.43 -8.54 -14.50
N GLN A 7 -10.20 -7.49 -14.80
CA GLN A 7 -9.85 -6.12 -14.40
C GLN A 7 -9.85 -5.95 -12.88
N TYR A 8 -10.88 -6.47 -12.21
CA TYR A 8 -10.98 -6.44 -10.76
C TYR A 8 -9.79 -7.13 -10.09
N TRP A 9 -9.45 -8.36 -10.51
CA TRP A 9 -8.27 -9.08 -9.99
C TRP A 9 -6.95 -8.41 -10.35
N GLY A 10 -6.86 -7.71 -11.48
CA GLY A 10 -5.67 -6.93 -11.85
C GLY A 10 -5.42 -5.79 -10.87
N ILE A 11 -6.49 -5.10 -10.44
CA ILE A 11 -6.41 -4.02 -9.45
C ILE A 11 -6.10 -4.61 -8.07
N GLU A 12 -6.83 -5.66 -7.67
CA GLU A 12 -6.67 -6.31 -6.37
C GLU A 12 -5.26 -6.89 -6.20
N ASN A 13 -4.77 -7.68 -7.15
CA ASN A 13 -3.43 -8.28 -7.07
C ASN A 13 -2.32 -7.23 -6.99
N GLY A 14 -2.45 -6.11 -7.73
CA GLY A 14 -1.48 -5.02 -7.70
C GLY A 14 -1.46 -4.26 -6.37
N LEU A 15 -2.60 -4.14 -5.71
CA LEU A 15 -2.73 -3.53 -4.40
C LEU A 15 -2.26 -4.48 -3.29
N HIS A 16 -2.67 -5.75 -3.35
CA HIS A 16 -2.44 -6.74 -2.30
C HIS A 16 -0.94 -7.01 -2.11
N TYR A 17 -0.18 -7.22 -3.20
CA TYR A 17 1.27 -7.43 -3.09
C TYR A 17 2.00 -6.25 -2.43
N ARG A 18 1.60 -5.01 -2.77
CA ARG A 18 2.18 -3.80 -2.19
C ARG A 18 1.90 -3.69 -0.69
N ARG A 19 0.69 -4.05 -0.26
CA ARG A 19 0.31 -4.07 1.15
C ARG A 19 1.04 -5.16 1.93
N ASP A 20 0.92 -6.40 1.46
CA ASP A 20 1.40 -7.57 2.19
C ASP A 20 2.92 -7.60 2.27
N VAL A 21 3.59 -7.36 1.13
CA VAL A 21 5.05 -7.50 1.02
C VAL A 21 5.77 -6.18 1.23
N THR A 22 5.33 -5.11 0.56
CA THR A 22 6.08 -3.83 0.59
C THR A 22 5.80 -3.04 1.88
N LEU A 23 4.57 -3.06 2.39
CA LEU A 23 4.21 -2.47 3.68
C LEU A 23 4.25 -3.47 4.83
N ARG A 24 4.55 -4.75 4.55
CA ARG A 24 4.72 -5.83 5.53
C ARG A 24 3.46 -6.05 6.37
N GLU A 25 2.28 -5.85 5.78
CA GLU A 25 0.99 -6.09 6.45
C GLU A 25 0.92 -7.54 6.98
N ASP A 26 1.30 -8.52 6.16
CA ASP A 26 1.27 -9.95 6.49
C ASP A 26 2.28 -10.36 7.57
N ALA A 27 3.38 -9.61 7.69
CA ALA A 27 4.34 -9.80 8.77
C ALA A 27 3.81 -9.29 10.11
N THR A 28 2.77 -8.45 10.08
CA THR A 28 2.14 -7.89 11.28
C THR A 28 1.03 -8.85 11.70
N ARG A 29 1.32 -9.75 12.65
CA ARG A 29 0.32 -10.66 13.21
C ARG A 29 -0.69 -9.90 14.08
N ILE A 30 -1.67 -9.26 13.44
CA ILE A 30 -2.78 -8.59 14.11
C ILE A 30 -3.92 -9.58 14.29
N SER A 31 -4.20 -9.97 15.53
CA SER A 31 -5.31 -10.88 15.85
C SER A 31 -6.65 -10.17 16.05
N GLN A 32 -6.66 -8.84 16.11
CA GLN A 32 -7.89 -8.04 16.31
C GLN A 32 -8.44 -7.50 14.98
N PRO A 33 -9.68 -7.86 14.58
CA PRO A 33 -10.26 -7.46 13.30
C PRO A 33 -10.36 -5.94 13.10
N ALA A 34 -10.64 -5.19 14.17
CA ALA A 34 -10.72 -3.73 14.12
C ALA A 34 -9.37 -3.08 13.76
N LEU A 35 -8.28 -3.60 14.35
CA LEU A 35 -6.93 -3.12 14.05
C LEU A 35 -6.50 -3.49 12.64
N ALA A 36 -6.85 -4.69 12.16
CA ALA A 36 -6.58 -5.10 10.78
C ALA A 36 -7.28 -4.18 9.77
N LYS A 37 -8.53 -3.79 10.04
CA LYS A 37 -9.27 -2.83 9.20
C LYS A 37 -8.62 -1.45 9.18
N THR A 38 -8.20 -0.94 10.34
CA THR A 38 -7.50 0.34 10.42
C THR A 38 -6.16 0.29 9.68
N MET A 39 -5.39 -0.79 9.83
CA MET A 39 -4.12 -0.96 9.12
C MET A 39 -4.32 -1.01 7.61
N SER A 40 -5.31 -1.76 7.12
CA SER A 40 -5.69 -1.79 5.71
C SER A 40 -6.04 -0.39 5.18
N ALA A 41 -6.80 0.40 5.93
CA ALA A 41 -7.15 1.77 5.55
C ALA A 41 -5.90 2.68 5.45
N VAL A 42 -4.98 2.58 6.42
CA VAL A 42 -3.71 3.32 6.41
C VAL A 42 -2.84 2.90 5.23
N ASN A 43 -2.72 1.60 4.97
CA ASN A 43 -1.92 1.08 3.87
C ASN A 43 -2.47 1.53 2.51
N ASN A 44 -3.81 1.50 2.34
CA ASN A 44 -4.46 2.05 1.15
C ASN A 44 -4.21 3.56 0.99
N PHE A 45 -4.23 4.31 2.09
CA PHE A 45 -3.91 5.73 2.08
C PHE A 45 -2.46 5.99 1.64
N VAL A 46 -1.48 5.24 2.16
CA VAL A 46 -0.08 5.34 1.74
C VAL A 46 0.07 5.01 0.27
N VAL A 47 -0.55 3.93 -0.22
CA VAL A 47 -0.52 3.57 -1.65
C VAL A 47 -1.09 4.70 -2.50
N GLY A 48 -2.26 5.24 -2.14
CA GLY A 48 -2.89 6.36 -2.84
C GLY A 48 -2.03 7.63 -2.83
N LEU A 49 -1.43 7.96 -1.68
CA LEU A 49 -0.54 9.11 -1.54
C LEU A 49 0.70 8.98 -2.43
N THR A 50 1.33 7.81 -2.46
CA THR A 50 2.51 7.60 -3.32
C THR A 50 2.18 7.71 -4.80
N GLN A 51 1.01 7.22 -5.23
CA GLN A 51 0.53 7.41 -6.60
C GLN A 51 0.26 8.89 -6.90
N LYS A 52 -0.37 9.62 -5.98
CA LYS A 52 -0.66 11.06 -6.12
C LYS A 52 0.62 11.89 -6.25
N LEU A 53 1.68 11.51 -5.55
CA LEU A 53 3.00 12.15 -5.62
C LEU A 53 3.80 11.74 -6.88
N GLY A 54 3.23 10.91 -7.76
CA GLY A 54 3.86 10.49 -9.01
C GLY A 54 4.84 9.32 -8.88
N TYR A 55 4.91 8.67 -7.72
CA TYR A 55 5.77 7.49 -7.56
C TYR A 55 5.11 6.26 -8.21
N SER A 56 5.79 5.68 -9.21
CA SER A 56 5.37 4.45 -9.88
C SER A 56 5.63 3.19 -9.05
N ASN A 57 6.52 3.26 -8.06
CA ASN A 57 6.92 2.12 -7.23
C ASN A 57 6.89 2.48 -5.74
N LEU A 58 6.01 1.81 -5.00
CA LEU A 58 5.85 1.99 -3.56
C LEU A 58 7.13 1.65 -2.77
N ALA A 59 7.92 0.66 -3.20
CA ALA A 59 9.17 0.31 -2.52
C ALA A 59 10.24 1.40 -2.72
N ALA A 60 10.26 2.05 -3.89
CA ALA A 60 11.15 3.19 -4.13
C ALA A 60 10.72 4.39 -3.28
N ALA A 61 9.41 4.69 -3.27
CA ALA A 61 8.85 5.74 -2.43
C ALA A 61 9.16 5.49 -0.95
N ARG A 62 8.92 4.28 -0.45
CA ARG A 62 9.24 3.88 0.94
C ARG A 62 10.70 4.12 1.30
N ARG A 63 11.65 3.75 0.44
CA ARG A 63 13.09 4.02 0.67
C ARG A 63 13.41 5.52 0.71
N LEU A 64 12.74 6.31 -0.11
CA LEU A 64 12.91 7.77 -0.12
C LEU A 64 12.35 8.42 1.15
N PHE A 65 11.16 8.00 1.60
CA PHE A 65 10.57 8.46 2.87
C PHE A 65 11.44 8.06 4.08
N ASP A 66 11.96 6.83 4.08
CA ASP A 66 12.84 6.30 5.13
C ASP A 66 14.17 7.06 5.21
N ALA A 67 14.74 7.44 4.05
CA ALA A 67 16.01 8.16 3.99
C ALA A 67 15.90 9.67 4.24
N LYS A 68 14.73 10.29 4.05
CA LYS A 68 14.55 11.74 4.14
C LYS A 68 13.22 12.12 4.80
N ILE A 69 13.13 11.94 6.11
CA ILE A 69 11.94 12.34 6.89
C ILE A 69 11.66 13.85 6.77
N VAL A 70 12.70 14.69 6.77
CA VAL A 70 12.56 16.16 6.83
C VAL A 70 12.09 16.77 5.50
N ALA A 71 12.43 16.19 4.35
CA ALA A 71 12.07 16.73 3.03
C ALA A 71 10.62 16.44 2.60
N GLN A 72 9.84 15.77 3.46
CA GLN A 72 8.52 15.22 3.13
C GLN A 72 7.37 16.02 3.79
N LEU A 73 7.68 16.89 4.76
CA LEU A 73 6.72 17.68 5.53
C LEU A 73 6.70 19.18 5.15
N SER A 74 7.57 19.58 4.22
CA SER A 74 7.69 20.93 3.67
C SER A 74 6.94 21.06 2.35
#